data_AF-A0A5P9HHZ7-F1
#
_entry.id   AF-A0A5P9HHZ7-F1
#
_cell.length_a   1.000
_cell.length_b   1.000
_cell.length_c   1.000
_cell.angle_alpha   90.00
_cell.angle_beta   90.00
_cell.angle_gamma   90.00
#
_symmetry.space_group_name_H-M   'P 1'
#
loop_
_entity.id
_entity.type
_entity.pdbx_description
1 polymer ?
#
loop_
_entity_poly.entity_id
_entity_poly.type
_entity_poly.pdbx_seq_one_letter_code
_entity_poly.pdbx_strand_id
1 'polypeptide(L)'
;MPFLFHYYEISQHPERADFLFVGTFLFAGLVGFLSMKVKVGLIILVNLITIIVSVWLGTAFITPPNGSWFNPIGMNSAIAFTGVAILVVVLVLRSVFKDVFSREYRRQAR
;
A
#
# COMPACT_ATOMS: atom_id res chain seq x y z
N MET A 1 1.41 5.57 -1.73
CA MET A 1 0.20 4.91 -2.26
C MET A 1 -1.08 5.18 -1.46
N PRO A 2 -1.10 5.18 -0.11
CA PRO A 2 -2.36 5.36 0.61
C PRO A 2 -3.09 6.66 0.25
N PHE A 3 -2.37 7.79 0.23
CA PHE A 3 -2.93 9.05 -0.24
C PHE A 3 -3.43 8.97 -1.68
N LEU A 4 -2.62 8.47 -2.61
CA LEU A 4 -2.97 8.42 -4.04
C LEU A 4 -4.22 7.57 -4.30
N PHE A 5 -4.39 6.48 -3.55
CA PHE A 5 -5.58 5.64 -3.61
C PHE A 5 -6.84 6.47 -3.29
N HIS A 6 -6.87 7.05 -2.09
CA HIS A 6 -8.01 7.83 -1.61
C HIS A 6 -8.22 9.11 -2.42
N TYR A 7 -7.15 9.78 -2.84
CA TYR A 7 -7.24 10.99 -3.66
C TYR A 7 -7.85 10.70 -5.03
N TYR A 8 -7.43 9.62 -5.69
CA TYR A 8 -7.98 9.28 -6.99
C TYR A 8 -9.45 8.82 -6.89
N GLU A 9 -9.73 7.94 -5.92
CA GLU A 9 -11.08 7.44 -5.65
C GLU A 9 -12.06 8.58 -5.37
N ILE A 10 -11.65 9.59 -4.62
CA ILE A 10 -12.58 10.59 -4.10
C ILE A 10 -12.60 11.86 -4.94
N SER A 11 -11.43 12.37 -5.32
CA SER A 11 -11.31 13.70 -5.93
C SER A 11 -11.32 13.69 -7.46
N GLN A 12 -11.04 12.55 -8.10
CA GLN A 12 -10.87 12.49 -9.55
C GLN A 12 -11.96 11.67 -10.24
N HIS A 13 -12.12 10.40 -9.84
CA HIS A 13 -13.01 9.47 -10.55
C HIS A 13 -13.78 8.54 -9.61
N PRO A 14 -14.76 9.05 -8.84
CA PRO A 14 -15.55 8.25 -7.90
C PRO A 14 -16.35 7.13 -8.56
N GLU A 15 -16.68 7.27 -9.84
CA GLU A 15 -17.48 6.30 -10.63
C GLU A 15 -16.63 5.16 -11.25
N ARG A 16 -15.29 5.23 -11.18
CA ARG A 16 -14.38 4.31 -11.92
C ARG A 16 -13.12 3.92 -11.13
N ALA A 17 -13.24 3.74 -9.83
CA ALA A 17 -12.12 3.44 -8.94
C ALA A 17 -11.69 1.96 -8.91
N ASP A 18 -12.41 1.05 -9.58
CA ASP A 18 -12.19 -0.41 -9.49
C ASP A 18 -10.75 -0.85 -9.82
N PHE A 19 -10.09 -0.16 -10.75
CA PHE A 19 -8.72 -0.47 -11.14
C PHE A 19 -7.69 -0.09 -10.07
N LEU A 20 -8.02 0.78 -9.11
CA LEU A 20 -7.11 1.17 -8.03
C LEU A 20 -6.74 -0.02 -7.16
N PHE A 21 -7.66 -0.96 -6.97
CA PHE A 21 -7.38 -2.18 -6.23
C PHE A 21 -6.32 -3.03 -6.94
N VAL A 22 -6.53 -3.29 -8.24
CA VAL A 22 -5.59 -4.04 -9.09
C VAL A 22 -4.24 -3.33 -9.15
N GLY A 23 -4.24 -2.02 -9.39
CA GLY A 23 -3.03 -1.20 -9.43
C GLY A 23 -2.26 -1.20 -8.11
N THR A 24 -2.97 -1.16 -6.98
CA THR A 24 -2.37 -1.25 -5.64
C THR A 24 -1.75 -2.62 -5.41
N PHE A 25 -2.41 -3.70 -5.85
CA PHE A 25 -1.87 -5.05 -5.74
C PHE A 25 -0.61 -5.24 -6.60
N LEU A 26 -0.63 -4.74 -7.84
CA LEU A 26 0.54 -4.75 -8.73
C LEU A 26 1.71 -3.95 -8.14
N PHE A 27 1.43 -2.75 -7.60
CA PHE A 27 2.43 -1.95 -6.89
C PHE A 27 3.00 -2.71 -5.69
N ALA A 28 2.15 -3.31 -4.85
CA ALA A 28 2.59 -4.06 -3.69
C ALA A 28 3.44 -5.27 -4.09
N GLY A 29 3.09 -5.95 -5.18
CA GLY A 29 3.89 -7.04 -5.76
C GLY A 29 5.26 -6.55 -6.23
N LEU A 30 5.32 -5.45 -6.97
CA LEU A 30 6.58 -4.86 -7.41
C LEU A 30 7.47 -4.47 -6.22
N VAL A 31 6.92 -3.78 -5.23
CA VAL A 31 7.67 -3.38 -4.02
C VAL A 31 8.08 -4.62 -3.20
N GLY A 32 7.21 -5.62 -3.07
CA GLY A 32 7.51 -6.87 -2.39
C GLY A 32 8.69 -7.60 -3.05
N PHE A 33 8.72 -7.65 -4.37
CA PHE A 33 9.81 -8.22 -5.16
C PHE A 33 11.11 -7.42 -5.00
N LEU A 34 11.08 -6.11 -5.23
CA LEU A 34 12.27 -5.25 -5.13
C LEU A 34 12.86 -5.20 -3.71
N SER A 35 12.03 -5.39 -2.70
CA SER A 35 12.45 -5.34 -1.30
C SER A 35 12.99 -6.66 -0.74
N MET A 36 13.12 -7.73 -1.55
CA MET A 36 13.59 -9.05 -1.09
C MET A 36 14.91 -8.99 -0.29
N LYS A 37 15.86 -8.14 -0.72
CA LYS A 37 17.19 -7.97 -0.11
C LYS A 37 17.26 -6.84 0.93
N VAL A 38 16.18 -6.08 1.13
CA VAL A 38 16.14 -4.93 2.05
C VAL A 38 15.83 -5.40 3.48
N LYS A 39 16.40 -4.78 4.51
CA LYS A 39 16.07 -5.11 5.91
C LYS A 39 14.59 -4.83 6.19
N VAL A 40 13.89 -5.78 6.83
CA VAL A 40 12.44 -5.63 7.15
C VAL A 40 12.16 -4.34 7.93
N GLY A 41 13.02 -4.01 8.92
CA GLY A 41 12.87 -2.78 9.69
C GLY A 41 12.91 -1.49 8.86
N LEU A 42 13.70 -1.45 7.78
CA LEU A 42 13.73 -0.29 6.87
C LEU A 42 12.43 -0.18 6.06
N ILE A 43 11.84 -1.31 5.65
CA ILE A 43 10.55 -1.32 4.95
C ILE A 43 9.46 -0.78 5.86
N ILE A 44 9.41 -1.24 7.11
CA ILE A 44 8.45 -0.77 8.11
C ILE A 44 8.64 0.73 8.35
N LEU A 45 9.87 1.20 8.55
CA LEU A 45 10.17 2.61 8.79
C LEU A 45 9.72 3.50 7.62
N VAL A 46 10.09 3.13 6.38
CA VAL A 46 9.69 3.88 5.18
C VAL A 46 8.17 3.87 5.03
N ASN A 47 7.50 2.77 5.35
CA ASN A 47 6.04 2.71 5.29
C ASN A 47 5.38 3.58 6.36
N LEU A 48 5.92 3.65 7.57
CA LEU A 48 5.43 4.56 8.62
C LEU A 48 5.55 6.03 8.16
N ILE A 49 6.70 6.42 7.61
CA ILE A 49 6.88 7.75 7.03
C ILE A 49 5.86 7.99 5.91
N THR A 50 5.66 6.99 5.04
CA THR A 50 4.68 7.07 3.94
C THR A 50 3.25 7.26 4.44
N ILE A 51 2.86 6.59 5.54
CA ILE A 51 1.55 6.76 6.17
C ILE A 51 1.39 8.19 6.69
N ILE A 52 2.37 8.70 7.44
CA ILE A 52 2.33 10.05 8.01
C ILE A 52 2.20 11.09 6.89
N VAL A 53 3.04 11.01 5.86
CA VAL A 53 2.97 11.89 4.69
C VAL A 53 1.63 11.74 3.96
N SER A 54 1.10 10.52 3.85
CA SER A 54 -0.18 10.29 3.18
C SER A 54 -1.35 10.91 3.93
N VAL A 55 -1.36 10.83 5.26
CA VAL A 55 -2.40 11.47 6.08
C VAL A 55 -2.30 12.99 5.95
N TRP A 56 -1.09 13.55 6.03
CA TRP A 56 -0.88 14.98 5.85
C TRP A 56 -1.37 15.47 4.48
N LEU A 57 -1.00 14.78 3.39
CA LEU A 57 -1.49 15.07 2.05
C LEU A 57 -3.02 14.90 1.95
N GLY A 58 -3.58 13.86 2.58
CA GLY A 58 -5.03 13.63 2.62
C GLY A 58 -5.77 14.82 3.23
N THR A 59 -5.30 15.31 4.37
CA THR A 59 -5.90 16.50 5.02
C THR A 59 -5.79 17.78 4.20
N ALA A 60 -4.77 17.89 3.35
CA ALA A 60 -4.54 19.08 2.54
C ALA A 60 -5.28 19.07 1.20
N PHE A 61 -5.48 17.90 0.58
CA PHE A 61 -5.93 17.80 -0.81
C PHE A 61 -7.23 17.02 -1.02
N ILE A 62 -7.71 16.25 -0.04
CA ILE A 62 -8.96 15.48 -0.18
C ILE A 62 -10.09 16.22 0.54
N THR A 63 -11.06 16.68 -0.24
CA THR A 63 -12.33 17.19 0.29
C THR A 63 -13.39 16.09 0.17
N PRO A 64 -13.87 15.51 1.28
CA PRO A 64 -14.88 14.46 1.23
C PRO A 64 -16.19 14.98 0.60
N PRO A 65 -16.84 14.24 -0.30
CA PRO A 65 -18.11 14.65 -0.91
C PRO A 65 -19.26 14.73 0.11
N ASN A 66 -19.16 13.98 1.22
CA ASN A 66 -20.01 14.11 2.39
C ASN A 66 -19.28 13.55 3.64
N GLY A 67 -19.70 13.97 4.83
CA GLY A 67 -19.13 13.49 6.10
C GLY A 67 -19.36 11.99 6.37
N SER A 68 -20.31 11.35 5.67
CA SER A 68 -20.60 9.92 5.82
C SER A 68 -19.61 9.00 5.13
N TRP A 69 -18.92 9.46 4.08
CA TRP A 69 -18.02 8.62 3.27
C TRP A 69 -16.93 7.93 4.09
N PHE A 70 -16.46 8.60 5.14
CA PHE A 70 -15.43 8.09 6.02
C PHE A 70 -15.94 7.60 7.38
N ASN A 71 -17.25 7.59 7.62
CA ASN A 71 -17.78 7.10 8.89
C ASN A 71 -17.68 5.57 8.98
N PRO A 72 -17.44 5.02 10.17
CA PRO A 72 -17.31 5.71 11.47
C PRO A 72 -15.88 6.19 11.81
N ILE A 73 -14.89 5.85 10.99
CA ILE A 73 -13.46 5.90 11.37
C ILE A 73 -12.76 7.23 11.01
N GLY A 74 -13.31 8.01 10.10
CA GLY A 74 -12.74 9.26 9.59
C GLY A 74 -11.66 9.07 8.52
N MET A 75 -11.43 10.11 7.72
CA MET A 75 -10.52 10.07 6.55
C MET A 75 -9.08 9.72 6.92
N ASN A 76 -8.55 10.37 7.96
CA ASN A 76 -7.18 10.14 8.39
C ASN A 76 -6.94 8.69 8.79
N SER A 77 -7.90 8.11 9.52
CA SER A 77 -7.86 6.71 9.93
C SER A 77 -8.00 5.77 8.73
N ALA A 78 -8.87 6.08 7.77
CA ALA A 78 -9.01 5.29 6.54
C ALA A 78 -7.71 5.27 5.72
N ILE A 79 -7.07 6.43 5.52
CA ILE A 79 -5.77 6.53 4.83
C ILE A 79 -4.70 5.76 5.60
N ALA A 80 -4.63 5.90 6.92
CA ALA A 80 -3.67 5.19 7.75
C ALA A 80 -3.88 3.66 7.68
N PHE A 81 -5.13 3.20 7.77
CA PHE A 81 -5.51 1.80 7.67
C PHE A 81 -5.11 1.21 6.32
N THR A 82 -5.39 1.91 5.21
CA THR A 82 -4.94 1.50 3.88
C THR A 82 -3.41 1.35 3.81
N GLY A 83 -2.65 2.27 4.42
CA GLY A 83 -1.19 2.14 4.46
C GLY A 83 -0.67 0.98 5.30
N VAL A 84 -1.36 0.62 6.38
CA VAL A 84 -1.07 -0.59 7.15
C VAL A 84 -1.40 -1.85 6.33
N ALA A 85 -2.55 -1.88 5.67
CA ALA A 85 -2.95 -3.00 4.81
C ALA A 85 -1.95 -3.23 3.67
N ILE A 86 -1.51 -2.16 2.99
CA ILE A 86 -0.49 -2.25 1.93
C ILE A 86 0.82 -2.81 2.48
N LEU A 87 1.26 -2.39 3.67
CA LEU A 87 2.47 -2.95 4.29
C LEU A 87 2.35 -4.45 4.54
N VAL A 88 1.22 -4.90 5.07
CA VAL A 88 0.97 -6.34 5.28
C VAL A 88 1.08 -7.09 3.96
N VAL A 89 0.42 -6.61 2.90
CA VAL A 89 0.47 -7.24 1.57
C VAL A 89 1.90 -7.26 1.02
N VAL A 90 2.65 -6.16 1.11
CA VAL A 90 4.06 -6.08 0.68
C VAL A 90 4.92 -7.11 1.42
N LEU A 91 4.77 -7.24 2.73
CA LEU A 91 5.54 -8.19 3.54
C LEU A 91 5.19 -9.64 3.23
N VAL A 92 3.92 -9.95 2.97
CA VAL A 92 3.46 -11.28 2.54
C VAL A 92 4.04 -11.61 1.17
N LEU A 93 3.86 -10.75 0.17
CA LEU A 93 4.36 -10.97 -1.19
C LEU A 93 5.88 -11.09 -1.22
N ARG A 94 6.58 -10.24 -0.46
CA ARG A 94 8.02 -10.36 -0.27
C ARG A 94 8.42 -11.74 0.24
N SER A 95 7.73 -12.24 1.27
CA SER A 95 8.03 -13.56 1.86
C SER A 95 7.82 -14.68 0.83
N VAL A 96 6.74 -14.61 0.06
CA VAL A 96 6.45 -15.54 -1.04
C VAL A 96 7.57 -15.52 -2.08
N PHE A 97 7.97 -14.33 -2.56
CA PHE A 97 9.06 -14.24 -3.54
C PHE A 97 10.37 -14.80 -2.98
N LYS A 98 10.75 -14.45 -1.74
CA LYS A 98 11.98 -15.00 -1.15
C LYS A 98 11.95 -16.53 -1.09
N ASP A 99 10.82 -17.13 -0.73
CA ASP A 99 10.71 -18.59 -0.68
C ASP A 99 10.86 -19.20 -2.08
N VAL A 100 10.11 -18.72 -3.08
CA VAL A 100 10.16 -19.20 -4.46
C VAL A 100 11.58 -19.12 -5.04
N PHE A 101 12.24 -17.96 -4.95
CA PHE A 101 13.59 -17.78 -5.48
C PHE A 101 14.65 -18.59 -4.70
N SER A 102 14.47 -18.80 -3.39
CA SER A 102 15.37 -19.64 -2.61
C SER A 102 15.27 -21.12 -3.00
N ARG A 103 14.06 -21.60 -3.33
CA ARG A 103 13.82 -22.97 -3.79
C ARG A 103 14.43 -23.20 -5.15
N GLU A 104 14.28 -22.25 -6.06
CA GLU A 104 14.83 -22.32 -7.42
C GLU A 104 16.36 -22.42 -7.40
N TYR A 105 17.03 -21.58 -6.60
CA TYR A 105 18.48 -21.66 -6.44
C TYR A 105 18.96 -23.03 -5.92
N ARG A 106 18.24 -23.61 -4.95
CA ARG A 106 18.57 -24.95 -4.42
C ARG A 106 18.36 -26.08 -5.43
N ARG A 107 17.47 -25.91 -6.41
CA ARG A 107 17.25 -26.90 -7.48
C ARG A 107 18.39 -26.89 -8.50
N GLN A 108 18.89 -25.71 -8.86
CA GLN A 108 19.98 -25.56 -9.84
C GLN A 108 21.35 -26.00 -9.30
N ALA A 109 21.52 -26.05 -7.97
CA ALA A 109 22.76 -26.46 -7.31
C ALA A 109 22.87 -27.98 -7.05
N ARG A 110 21.88 -28.78 -7.47
CA ARG A 110 21.88 -30.25 -7.40
C ARG A 110 22.10 -30.84 -8.78
#